data_AF-A0A355TAE8-F1
#
_entry.id   AF-A0A355TAE8-F1
#
_cell.length_a   1.000
_cell.length_b   1.000
_cell.length_c   1.000
_cell.angle_alpha   90.00
_cell.angle_beta   90.00
_cell.angle_gamma   90.00
#
_symmetry.space_group_name_H-M   'P 1'
#
loop_
_entity.id
_entity.type
_entity.pdbx_description
1 polymer ?
#
loop_
_entity_poly.entity_id
_entity_poly.type
_entity_poly.pdbx_seq_one_letter_code
_entity_poly.pdbx_strand_id
1 'polypeptide(L)'
;MIDFSYKMCYYTSVYYVRILGASLLKGNKQKVYDMYFKSFIALALFFLALSAGAVHATTQSISANVSFDTTLKIINVTGIDFGLVEANQSGTYTISPEGVVTATNDGVIIGSTSQAGSLTITGSTTQTIDISTGNYVSNNGVTPSDATCMYDGGAATACTLSSQASPGAGKPLLLGVTVDVDGQQTASTTATPSFDVVVNYQ
;
A
#
# COMPACT_ATOMS: atom_id res chain seq x y z
N MET A 1 14.46 37.73 -0.99
CA MET A 1 14.71 38.36 -2.30
C MET A 1 13.57 39.36 -2.52
N ILE A 2 13.85 40.66 -2.32
CA ILE A 2 13.11 41.87 -2.72
C ILE A 2 11.69 42.00 -2.12
N ASP A 3 11.43 42.60 -0.95
CA ASP A 3 11.52 44.03 -0.55
C ASP A 3 11.23 45.06 -1.66
N PHE A 4 9.93 45.28 -1.94
CA PHE A 4 9.44 46.38 -2.78
C PHE A 4 8.58 47.33 -1.93
N SER A 5 9.26 48.27 -1.30
CA SER A 5 8.99 49.71 -1.45
C SER A 5 7.53 50.17 -1.34
N TYR A 6 6.98 50.20 -0.12
CA TYR A 6 5.87 51.08 0.23
C TYR A 6 6.39 52.53 0.35
N LYS A 7 6.66 53.18 -0.78
CA LYS A 7 7.13 54.57 -0.81
C LYS A 7 6.55 55.35 -1.99
N MET A 8 5.23 55.34 -2.13
CA MET A 8 4.52 56.32 -2.96
C MET A 8 3.11 56.52 -2.40
N CYS A 9 2.94 57.51 -1.52
CA CYS A 9 1.69 58.27 -1.33
C CYS A 9 1.88 59.35 -0.25
N TYR A 10 2.89 60.21 -0.40
CA TYR A 10 3.03 61.42 0.43
C TYR A 10 3.51 62.60 -0.43
N TYR A 11 2.90 62.82 -1.59
CA TYR A 11 3.11 64.05 -2.35
C TYR A 11 1.86 64.36 -3.16
N THR A 12 0.83 64.90 -2.50
CA THR A 12 -0.26 65.68 -3.13
C THR A 12 -1.20 66.25 -2.05
N SER A 13 -0.67 67.07 -1.14
CA SER A 13 -1.53 67.83 -0.20
C SER A 13 -1.02 69.24 0.09
N VAL A 14 -0.49 69.93 -0.94
CA VAL A 14 -0.04 71.33 -0.79
C VAL A 14 -0.59 72.28 -1.86
N TYR A 15 -1.41 71.83 -2.82
CA TYR A 15 -1.89 72.69 -3.93
C TYR A 15 -3.39 72.92 -4.01
N TYR A 16 -4.14 72.77 -2.91
CA TYR A 16 -5.59 73.07 -2.91
C TYR A 16 -6.05 73.92 -1.71
N VAL A 17 -5.30 74.94 -1.31
CA VAL A 17 -5.78 75.95 -0.33
C VAL A 17 -5.45 77.39 -0.77
N ARG A 18 -5.48 77.68 -2.08
CA ARG A 18 -5.37 79.08 -2.58
C ARG A 18 -6.25 79.39 -3.79
N ILE A 19 -7.39 78.69 -3.96
CA ILE A 19 -8.45 79.10 -4.89
C ILE A 19 -9.79 79.10 -4.15
N LEU A 20 -9.85 79.83 -3.04
CA LEU A 20 -11.07 80.11 -2.30
C LEU A 20 -10.99 81.54 -1.75
N GLY A 21 -10.82 82.48 -2.68
CA GLY A 21 -10.60 83.88 -2.32
C GLY A 21 -10.75 84.83 -3.49
N ALA A 22 -11.77 84.67 -4.33
CA ALA A 22 -12.28 85.74 -5.21
C ALA A 22 -13.48 85.28 -6.06
N SER A 23 -14.63 84.94 -5.47
CA SER A 23 -15.90 85.00 -6.22
C SER A 23 -17.13 84.92 -5.31
N LEU A 24 -17.23 85.84 -4.37
CA LEU A 24 -18.41 86.01 -3.53
C LEU A 24 -18.99 87.41 -3.65
N LEU A 25 -19.10 87.94 -4.86
CA LEU A 25 -19.92 89.12 -5.12
C LEU A 25 -20.70 88.94 -6.43
N LYS A 26 -22.02 88.96 -6.29
CA LYS A 26 -23.07 89.00 -7.32
C LYS A 26 -23.49 87.66 -7.95
N GLY A 27 -24.44 87.03 -7.27
CA GLY A 27 -25.75 86.73 -7.89
C GLY A 27 -25.79 85.61 -8.92
N ASN A 28 -25.68 84.35 -8.49
CA ASN A 28 -26.65 83.28 -8.81
C ASN A 28 -26.26 82.00 -8.06
N LYS A 29 -26.77 81.83 -6.84
CA LYS A 29 -26.34 80.73 -5.95
C LYS A 29 -26.62 79.33 -6.55
N GLN A 30 -27.65 79.18 -7.39
CA GLN A 30 -28.07 77.87 -7.92
C GLN A 30 -27.06 77.20 -8.86
N LYS A 31 -26.38 77.95 -9.74
CA LYS A 31 -25.46 77.39 -10.75
C LYS A 31 -24.15 76.89 -10.16
N VAL A 32 -23.75 77.43 -9.02
CA VAL A 32 -22.50 77.08 -8.36
C VAL A 32 -22.62 75.71 -7.69
N TYR A 33 -23.73 75.42 -7.01
CA TYR A 33 -23.96 74.11 -6.38
C TYR A 33 -24.05 72.96 -7.40
N ASP A 34 -24.64 73.19 -8.57
CA ASP A 34 -24.80 72.15 -9.60
C ASP A 34 -23.46 71.77 -10.28
N MET A 35 -22.51 72.72 -10.34
CA MET A 35 -21.17 72.45 -10.86
C MET A 35 -20.31 71.66 -9.85
N TYR A 36 -20.35 72.03 -8.56
CA TYR A 36 -19.61 71.30 -7.52
C TYR A 36 -20.15 69.88 -7.30
N PHE A 37 -21.47 69.68 -7.39
CA PHE A 37 -22.09 68.37 -7.20
C PHE A 37 -21.70 67.39 -8.31
N LYS A 38 -21.68 67.84 -9.59
CA LYS A 38 -21.25 67.01 -10.74
C LYS A 38 -19.76 66.64 -10.66
N SER A 39 -18.90 67.57 -10.24
CA SER A 39 -17.48 67.28 -10.01
C SER A 39 -17.23 66.33 -8.84
N PHE A 40 -18.04 66.40 -7.77
CA PHE A 40 -17.95 65.47 -6.64
C PHE A 40 -18.37 64.05 -7.03
N ILE A 41 -19.43 63.91 -7.83
CA ILE A 41 -19.89 62.61 -8.34
C ILE A 41 -18.84 61.98 -9.28
N ALA A 42 -18.24 62.77 -10.17
CA ALA A 42 -17.20 62.27 -11.08
C ALA A 42 -15.96 61.79 -10.33
N LEU A 43 -15.56 62.49 -9.26
CA LEU A 43 -14.43 62.09 -8.42
C LEU A 43 -14.76 60.82 -7.60
N ALA A 44 -15.98 60.71 -7.06
CA ALA A 44 -16.41 59.52 -6.33
C ALA A 44 -16.46 58.27 -7.23
N LEU A 45 -16.93 58.41 -8.47
CA LEU A 45 -16.92 57.34 -9.47
C LEU A 45 -15.49 56.92 -9.88
N PHE A 46 -14.56 57.88 -9.95
CA PHE A 46 -13.16 57.58 -10.25
C PHE A 46 -12.50 56.76 -9.14
N PHE A 47 -12.78 57.04 -7.87
CA PHE A 47 -12.25 56.25 -6.75
C PHE A 47 -12.86 54.84 -6.65
N LEU A 48 -14.12 54.67 -7.04
CA LEU A 48 -14.77 53.35 -7.12
C LEU A 48 -14.18 52.46 -8.23
N ALA A 49 -13.62 53.04 -9.30
CA ALA A 49 -12.97 52.28 -10.37
C ALA A 49 -11.56 51.80 -10.00
N LEU A 50 -10.86 52.49 -9.08
CA LEU A 50 -9.53 52.09 -8.62
C LEU A 50 -9.54 51.03 -7.51
N SER A 51 -10.69 50.69 -6.93
CA SER A 51 -10.81 49.63 -5.92
C SER A 51 -11.06 48.24 -6.52
N ALA A 52 -10.93 48.05 -7.83
CA ALA A 52 -10.84 46.72 -8.44
C ALA A 52 -9.50 46.09 -8.03
N GLY A 53 -9.44 45.59 -6.80
CA GLY A 53 -8.27 44.95 -6.23
C GLY A 53 -7.79 43.79 -7.09
N ALA A 54 -6.47 43.65 -7.21
CA ALA A 54 -5.85 42.54 -7.91
C ALA A 54 -6.42 41.21 -7.38
N VAL A 55 -7.06 40.44 -8.26
CA VAL A 55 -7.52 39.10 -7.93
C VAL A 55 -6.28 38.21 -7.86
N HIS A 56 -5.71 38.08 -6.66
CA HIS A 56 -4.62 37.14 -6.40
C HIS A 56 -5.19 35.73 -6.36
N ALA A 57 -5.23 35.07 -7.51
CA ALA A 57 -5.49 33.64 -7.59
C ALA A 57 -4.20 32.89 -7.21
N THR A 58 -4.20 32.23 -6.06
CA THR A 58 -3.13 31.29 -5.70
C THR A 58 -3.45 29.93 -6.32
N THR A 59 -2.57 29.42 -7.16
CA THR A 59 -2.69 28.09 -7.74
C THR A 59 -1.97 27.09 -6.85
N GLN A 60 -2.70 26.12 -6.30
CA GLN A 60 -2.11 25.02 -5.55
C GLN A 60 -2.15 23.76 -6.42
N SER A 61 -0.98 23.23 -6.76
CA SER A 61 -0.87 21.98 -7.51
C SER A 61 -0.87 20.81 -6.53
N ILE A 62 -1.86 19.94 -6.63
CA ILE A 62 -1.90 18.66 -5.93
C ILE A 62 -1.49 17.59 -6.92
N SER A 63 -0.40 16.87 -6.64
CA SER A 63 0.02 15.72 -7.46
C SER A 63 -0.65 14.45 -6.95
N ALA A 64 -1.43 13.80 -7.81
CA ALA A 64 -1.87 12.43 -7.58
C ALA A 64 -0.84 11.49 -8.20
N ASN A 65 -0.26 10.61 -7.39
CA ASN A 65 0.66 9.58 -7.86
C ASN A 65 -0.09 8.26 -7.99
N VAL A 66 0.01 7.62 -9.15
CA VAL A 66 -0.48 6.25 -9.38
C VAL A 66 0.75 5.37 -9.63
N SER A 67 0.94 4.35 -8.80
CA SER A 67 1.97 3.32 -9.00
C SER A 67 1.31 2.04 -9.50
N PHE A 68 2.03 1.35 -10.39
CA PHE A 68 1.67 0.01 -10.86
C PHE A 68 2.69 -0.97 -10.28
N ASP A 69 2.20 -2.08 -9.75
CA ASP A 69 3.04 -3.13 -9.17
C ASP A 69 2.81 -4.46 -9.90
N THR A 70 3.69 -5.42 -9.67
CA THR A 70 3.59 -6.76 -10.25
C THR A 70 2.59 -7.62 -9.48
N THR A 71 1.82 -8.41 -10.22
CA THR A 71 0.89 -9.36 -9.63
C THR A 71 1.63 -10.43 -8.83
N LEU A 72 1.16 -10.69 -7.61
CA LEU A 72 1.65 -11.78 -6.79
C LEU A 72 1.22 -13.13 -7.39
N LYS A 73 2.16 -14.07 -7.54
CA LYS A 73 1.90 -15.39 -8.10
C LYS A 73 2.70 -16.46 -7.39
N ILE A 74 2.05 -17.59 -7.12
CA ILE A 74 2.64 -18.82 -6.58
C ILE A 74 2.71 -19.86 -7.70
N ILE A 75 3.86 -20.50 -7.84
CA ILE A 75 4.10 -21.58 -8.81
C ILE A 75 4.51 -22.82 -8.01
N ASN A 76 3.76 -23.91 -8.15
CA ASN A 76 4.16 -25.20 -7.60
C ASN A 76 5.29 -25.80 -8.46
N VAL A 77 6.42 -26.12 -7.83
CA VAL A 77 7.59 -26.74 -8.46
C VAL A 77 7.62 -28.23 -8.14
N THR A 78 7.50 -28.58 -6.85
CA THR A 78 7.39 -29.97 -6.37
C THR A 78 6.32 -30.11 -5.30
N GLY A 79 5.65 -31.26 -5.29
CA GLY A 79 4.74 -31.66 -4.22
C GLY A 79 5.50 -32.26 -3.03
N ILE A 80 4.79 -32.42 -1.90
CA ILE A 80 5.31 -33.14 -0.73
C ILE A 80 5.12 -34.65 -0.97
N ASP A 81 6.18 -35.42 -0.75
CA ASP A 81 6.17 -36.88 -0.77
C ASP A 81 6.94 -37.41 0.45
N PHE A 82 6.25 -38.15 1.31
CA PHE A 82 6.83 -38.81 2.49
C PHE A 82 7.56 -40.10 2.14
N GLY A 83 7.34 -40.64 0.94
CA GLY A 83 7.84 -41.92 0.51
C GLY A 83 7.01 -43.10 1.00
N LEU A 84 7.66 -44.25 1.17
CA LEU A 84 7.02 -45.49 1.63
C LEU A 84 7.03 -45.61 3.15
N VAL A 85 5.82 -45.74 3.71
CA VAL A 85 5.55 -46.02 5.11
C VAL A 85 4.88 -47.39 5.27
N GLU A 86 4.96 -47.98 6.46
CA GLU A 86 4.34 -49.28 6.72
C GLU A 86 2.81 -49.22 6.69
N ALA A 87 2.19 -50.17 6.00
CA ALA A 87 0.74 -50.28 5.90
C ALA A 87 0.15 -50.88 7.18
N ASN A 88 -1.12 -50.58 7.45
CA ASN A 88 -1.83 -50.95 8.68
C ASN A 88 -1.15 -50.48 9.98
N GLN A 89 -0.37 -49.41 9.89
CA GLN A 89 0.38 -48.83 11.01
C GLN A 89 -0.12 -47.41 11.26
N SER A 90 -0.60 -47.14 12.47
CA SER A 90 -0.89 -45.76 12.89
C SER A 90 0.40 -45.06 13.26
N GLY A 91 0.44 -43.74 13.09
CA GLY A 91 1.53 -42.92 13.57
C GLY A 91 1.54 -41.52 13.01
N THR A 92 2.55 -40.76 13.42
CA THR A 92 2.75 -39.38 12.99
C THR A 92 4.03 -39.30 12.17
N TYR A 93 3.94 -38.74 10.97
CA TYR A 93 5.06 -38.56 10.06
C TYR A 93 5.27 -37.07 9.82
N THR A 94 6.50 -36.60 9.94
CA THR A 94 6.86 -35.20 9.68
C THR A 94 7.92 -35.16 8.60
N ILE A 95 7.71 -34.33 7.58
CA ILE A 95 8.74 -33.98 6.60
C ILE A 95 9.17 -32.54 6.80
N SER A 96 10.47 -32.29 6.95
CA SER A 96 11.01 -30.94 7.08
C SER A 96 11.08 -30.23 5.71
N PRO A 97 11.20 -28.89 5.66
CA PRO A 97 11.43 -28.17 4.40
C PRO A 97 12.71 -28.59 3.65
N GLU A 98 13.67 -29.21 4.33
CA GLU A 98 14.89 -29.79 3.74
C GLU A 98 14.68 -31.22 3.20
N GLY A 99 13.49 -31.81 3.38
CA GLY A 99 13.13 -33.14 2.88
C GLY A 99 13.46 -34.29 3.84
N VAL A 100 13.81 -34.00 5.09
CA VAL A 100 14.08 -35.03 6.10
C VAL A 100 12.74 -35.53 6.66
N VAL A 101 12.50 -36.84 6.57
CA VAL A 101 11.30 -37.48 7.12
C VAL A 101 11.62 -38.12 8.47
N THR A 102 10.77 -37.88 9.45
CA THR A 102 10.78 -38.55 10.76
C THR A 102 9.42 -39.17 11.02
N ALA A 103 9.40 -40.21 11.86
CA ALA A 103 8.18 -40.86 12.30
C ALA A 103 8.18 -41.03 13.83
N THR A 104 7.00 -40.88 14.43
CA THR A 104 6.74 -41.08 15.86
C THR A 104 5.40 -41.78 16.07
N ASN A 105 5.03 -42.08 17.32
CA ASN A 105 3.75 -42.73 17.68
C ASN A 105 3.50 -44.04 16.92
N ASP A 106 4.47 -44.95 16.93
CA ASP A 106 4.48 -46.23 16.21
C ASP A 106 4.57 -46.13 14.68
N GLY A 107 4.67 -44.94 14.10
CA GLY A 107 4.92 -44.77 12.68
C GLY A 107 6.25 -45.39 12.24
N VAL A 108 6.22 -46.19 11.17
CA VAL A 108 7.40 -46.83 10.59
C VAL A 108 7.60 -46.37 9.15
N ILE A 109 8.83 -45.92 8.85
CA ILE A 109 9.28 -45.57 7.50
C ILE A 109 10.01 -46.79 6.94
N ILE A 110 9.50 -47.35 5.83
CA ILE A 110 10.15 -48.47 5.15
C ILE A 110 11.34 -47.96 4.31
N GLY A 111 11.19 -46.76 3.76
CA GLY A 111 12.22 -46.07 3.01
C GLY A 111 11.88 -45.90 1.53
N SER A 112 12.20 -44.74 1.00
CA SER A 112 12.27 -44.38 -0.42
C SER A 112 12.81 -42.95 -0.50
N THR A 113 12.90 -42.38 -1.70
CA THR A 113 13.18 -40.96 -1.85
C THR A 113 11.99 -40.16 -1.33
N SER A 114 12.20 -39.36 -0.28
CA SER A 114 11.27 -38.32 0.16
C SER A 114 11.51 -37.03 -0.62
N GLN A 115 10.48 -36.19 -0.70
CA GLN A 115 10.56 -34.90 -1.37
C GLN A 115 9.78 -33.86 -0.58
N ALA A 116 10.45 -32.78 -0.15
CA ALA A 116 9.77 -31.62 0.40
C ALA A 116 9.00 -30.86 -0.69
N GLY A 117 7.98 -30.12 -0.27
CA GLY A 117 7.24 -29.24 -1.16
C GLY A 117 8.11 -28.04 -1.54
N SER A 118 8.05 -27.64 -2.80
CA SER A 118 8.75 -26.44 -3.27
C SER A 118 7.82 -25.59 -4.11
N LEU A 119 7.70 -24.32 -3.72
CA LEU A 119 6.97 -23.31 -4.45
C LEU A 119 7.92 -22.18 -4.85
N THR A 120 7.63 -21.50 -5.95
CA THR A 120 8.25 -20.21 -6.29
C THR A 120 7.21 -19.11 -6.13
N ILE A 121 7.54 -18.09 -5.33
CA ILE A 121 6.72 -16.89 -5.15
C ILE A 121 7.34 -15.76 -5.95
N THR A 122 6.57 -15.19 -6.88
CA THR A 122 6.95 -14.02 -7.69
C THR A 122 6.02 -12.86 -7.38
N GLY A 123 6.52 -11.62 -7.46
CA GLY A 123 5.71 -10.44 -7.14
C GLY A 123 6.52 -9.16 -7.10
N SER A 124 6.11 -8.22 -6.25
CA SER A 124 6.69 -6.88 -6.11
C SER A 124 8.16 -6.98 -5.73
N THR A 125 8.97 -6.02 -6.19
CA THR A 125 10.35 -5.85 -5.71
C THR A 125 10.43 -4.98 -4.46
N THR A 126 9.35 -4.28 -4.10
CA THR A 126 9.34 -3.31 -3.00
C THR A 126 8.39 -3.66 -1.87
N GLN A 127 7.32 -4.42 -2.12
CA GLN A 127 6.36 -4.79 -1.09
C GLN A 127 6.72 -6.10 -0.41
N THR A 128 6.63 -6.10 0.92
CA THR A 128 6.77 -7.30 1.74
C THR A 128 5.54 -8.19 1.61
N ILE A 129 5.67 -9.45 2.02
CA ILE A 129 4.59 -10.43 1.95
C ILE A 129 4.37 -11.14 3.29
N ASP A 130 3.14 -11.58 3.50
CA ASP A 130 2.77 -12.55 4.54
C ASP A 130 2.50 -13.90 3.90
N ILE A 131 2.97 -14.96 4.55
CA ILE A 131 2.80 -16.35 4.09
C ILE A 131 2.13 -17.13 5.21
N SER A 132 1.02 -17.79 4.88
CA SER A 132 0.26 -18.61 5.82
C SER A 132 -0.20 -19.92 5.19
N THR A 133 -0.44 -20.92 6.01
CA THR A 133 -1.07 -22.20 5.60
C THR A 133 -2.35 -22.46 6.36
N GLY A 134 -3.31 -23.13 5.72
CA GLY A 134 -4.58 -23.49 6.32
C GLY A 134 -5.36 -24.53 5.50
N ASN A 135 -6.64 -24.68 5.78
CA ASN A 135 -7.57 -25.57 5.06
C ASN A 135 -7.02 -27.00 4.88
N TYR A 136 -6.56 -27.59 5.98
CA TYR A 136 -6.08 -28.97 6.01
C TYR A 136 -7.24 -29.94 5.72
N VAL A 137 -7.11 -30.73 4.66
CA VAL A 137 -8.09 -31.72 4.21
C VAL A 137 -7.47 -33.11 4.33
N SER A 138 -8.11 -33.96 5.13
CA SER A 138 -7.72 -35.35 5.26
C SER A 138 -8.14 -36.17 4.05
N ASN A 139 -7.38 -37.23 3.76
CA ASN A 139 -7.69 -38.16 2.71
C ASN A 139 -7.26 -39.57 3.14
N ASN A 140 -8.14 -40.56 2.95
CA ASN A 140 -7.85 -41.97 3.22
C ASN A 140 -7.20 -42.21 4.60
N GLY A 141 -7.74 -41.59 5.66
CA GLY A 141 -7.24 -41.75 7.04
C GLY A 141 -5.91 -41.02 7.34
N VAL A 142 -5.41 -40.21 6.41
CA VAL A 142 -4.22 -39.36 6.60
C VAL A 142 -4.65 -37.91 6.74
N THR A 143 -4.27 -37.26 7.84
CA THR A 143 -4.66 -35.88 8.17
C THR A 143 -3.43 -34.99 8.29
N PRO A 144 -3.29 -33.94 7.46
CA PRO A 144 -2.16 -33.03 7.54
C PRO A 144 -2.36 -31.96 8.62
N SER A 145 -1.26 -31.49 9.20
CA SER A 145 -1.19 -30.46 10.23
C SER A 145 0.19 -29.79 10.27
N ASP A 146 0.29 -28.68 11.00
CA ASP A 146 1.56 -28.05 11.40
C ASP A 146 2.57 -27.87 10.25
N ALA A 147 2.15 -27.23 9.16
CA ALA A 147 3.04 -26.92 8.06
C ALA A 147 4.20 -26.01 8.51
N THR A 148 5.40 -26.35 8.04
CA THR A 148 6.63 -25.59 8.27
C THR A 148 7.16 -25.01 6.96
N CYS A 149 7.67 -23.78 7.02
CA CYS A 149 8.03 -22.99 5.87
C CYS A 149 9.48 -22.52 6.00
N MET A 150 10.19 -22.53 4.87
CA MET A 150 11.49 -21.90 4.72
C MET A 150 11.48 -21.03 3.46
N TYR A 151 11.35 -19.71 3.65
CA TYR A 151 11.28 -18.73 2.57
C TYR A 151 12.64 -18.10 2.29
N ASP A 152 13.04 -18.06 1.02
CA ASP A 152 14.29 -17.43 0.53
C ASP A 152 15.56 -17.88 1.29
N GLY A 153 15.62 -19.14 1.70
CA GLY A 153 16.75 -19.69 2.46
C GLY A 153 16.84 -19.20 3.91
N GLY A 154 15.74 -18.67 4.47
CA GLY A 154 15.61 -18.36 5.89
C GLY A 154 15.65 -19.62 6.78
N ALA A 155 15.39 -19.47 8.07
CA ALA A 155 15.25 -20.62 8.96
C ALA A 155 13.87 -21.27 8.81
N ALA A 156 13.80 -22.61 8.94
CA ALA A 156 12.54 -23.32 9.02
C ALA A 156 11.76 -22.88 10.26
N THR A 157 10.49 -22.53 10.07
CA THR A 157 9.57 -22.12 11.14
C THR A 157 8.13 -22.49 10.77
N ALA A 158 7.17 -22.30 11.68
CA ALA A 158 5.76 -22.48 11.36
C ALA A 158 5.36 -21.59 10.17
N CYS A 159 4.50 -22.10 9.28
CA CYS A 159 3.98 -21.38 8.11
C CYS A 159 2.97 -20.29 8.50
N THR A 160 3.43 -19.31 9.28
CA THR A 160 2.74 -18.07 9.67
C THR A 160 3.77 -16.93 9.65
N LEU A 161 4.43 -16.78 8.50
CA LEU A 161 5.50 -15.81 8.31
C LEU A 161 4.91 -14.43 8.03
N SER A 162 5.36 -13.43 8.76
CA SER A 162 4.95 -12.03 8.56
C SER A 162 6.08 -11.17 8.02
N SER A 163 5.77 -10.17 7.20
CA SER A 163 6.71 -9.14 6.72
C SER A 163 7.96 -9.71 6.07
N GLN A 164 7.80 -10.77 5.27
CA GLN A 164 8.90 -11.39 4.54
C GLN A 164 9.39 -10.50 3.40
N ALA A 165 10.66 -10.67 3.04
CA ALA A 165 11.29 -9.91 1.97
C ALA A 165 10.51 -10.03 0.65
N SER A 166 10.54 -8.94 -0.12
CA SER A 166 9.82 -8.83 -1.38
C SER A 166 10.23 -9.95 -2.36
N PRO A 167 9.27 -10.63 -3.02
CA PRO A 167 9.56 -11.80 -3.84
C PRO A 167 10.25 -11.46 -5.17
N GLY A 168 10.07 -10.24 -5.70
CA GLY A 168 10.66 -9.80 -6.96
C GLY A 168 10.49 -10.81 -8.10
N ALA A 169 11.60 -11.15 -8.76
CA ALA A 169 11.62 -12.08 -9.89
C ALA A 169 11.30 -13.54 -9.53
N GLY A 170 11.29 -13.90 -8.24
CA GLY A 170 11.07 -15.26 -7.78
C GLY A 170 11.93 -15.61 -6.57
N LYS A 171 11.29 -15.97 -5.45
CA LYS A 171 11.94 -16.53 -4.27
C LYS A 171 11.40 -17.93 -3.98
N PRO A 172 12.25 -18.89 -3.59
CA PRO A 172 11.80 -20.22 -3.22
C PRO A 172 11.08 -20.18 -1.86
N LEU A 173 10.02 -20.97 -1.75
CA LEU A 173 9.39 -21.35 -0.49
C LEU A 173 9.44 -22.87 -0.41
N LEU A 174 10.21 -23.39 0.55
CA LEU A 174 10.24 -24.81 0.86
C LEU A 174 9.25 -25.11 1.96
N LEU A 175 8.55 -26.25 1.82
CA LEU A 175 7.44 -26.65 2.67
C LEU A 175 7.70 -28.02 3.28
N GLY A 176 7.56 -28.08 4.60
CA GLY A 176 7.39 -29.29 5.38
C GLY A 176 5.97 -29.37 5.94
N VAL A 177 5.58 -30.55 6.40
CA VAL A 177 4.25 -30.77 7.01
C VAL A 177 4.30 -31.99 7.92
N THR A 178 3.40 -32.02 8.90
CA THR A 178 3.13 -33.21 9.72
C THR A 178 1.86 -33.88 9.21
N VAL A 179 1.83 -35.20 9.19
CA VAL A 179 0.63 -35.98 8.90
C VAL A 179 0.41 -37.04 9.96
N ASP A 180 -0.82 -37.15 10.43
CA ASP A 180 -1.27 -38.25 11.28
C ASP A 180 -1.98 -39.30 10.43
N VAL A 181 -1.58 -40.56 10.61
CA VAL A 181 -2.09 -41.72 9.88
C VAL A 181 -2.84 -42.63 10.87
N ASP A 182 -4.09 -42.97 10.56
CA ASP A 182 -4.96 -43.77 11.44
C ASP A 182 -4.67 -45.28 11.44
N GLY A 183 -3.83 -45.76 10.52
CA GLY A 183 -3.42 -47.15 10.40
C GLY A 183 -4.43 -48.08 9.73
N GLN A 184 -5.44 -47.56 9.01
CA GLN A 184 -6.39 -48.37 8.25
C GLN A 184 -5.97 -48.61 6.78
N GLN A 185 -4.85 -48.04 6.36
CA GLN A 185 -4.38 -48.07 4.97
C GLN A 185 -3.77 -49.43 4.66
N THR A 186 -4.30 -50.11 3.64
CA THR A 186 -3.74 -51.37 3.16
C THR A 186 -2.52 -51.13 2.27
N ALA A 187 -1.66 -52.13 2.14
CA ALA A 187 -0.49 -52.07 1.25
C ALA A 187 -0.89 -51.67 -0.18
N SER A 188 -0.01 -50.92 -0.85
CA SER A 188 -0.20 -50.41 -2.22
C SER A 188 -1.35 -49.41 -2.40
N THR A 189 -1.90 -48.86 -1.31
CA THR A 189 -2.80 -47.69 -1.37
C THR A 189 -2.01 -46.39 -1.25
N THR A 190 -2.58 -45.31 -1.78
CA THR A 190 -2.02 -43.96 -1.68
C THR A 190 -3.04 -43.05 -1.01
N ALA A 191 -2.57 -42.15 -0.16
CA ALA A 191 -3.37 -41.06 0.39
C ALA A 191 -2.85 -39.74 -0.19
N THR A 192 -3.76 -38.85 -0.58
CA THR A 192 -3.43 -37.52 -1.12
C THR A 192 -4.11 -36.44 -0.28
N PRO A 193 -3.70 -36.25 0.99
CA PRO A 193 -4.18 -35.13 1.80
C PRO A 193 -3.70 -33.80 1.19
N SER A 194 -4.39 -32.70 1.51
CA SER A 194 -4.06 -31.37 0.98
C SER A 194 -4.17 -30.27 2.03
N PHE A 195 -3.52 -29.15 1.78
CA PHE A 195 -3.66 -27.91 2.54
C PHE A 195 -3.39 -26.73 1.60
N ASP A 196 -3.86 -25.55 1.99
CA ASP A 196 -3.69 -24.33 1.20
C ASP A 196 -2.50 -23.52 1.70
N VAL A 197 -1.79 -22.90 0.75
CA VAL A 197 -0.77 -21.87 1.02
C VAL A 197 -1.30 -20.54 0.50
N VAL A 198 -1.40 -19.55 1.39
CA VAL A 198 -1.88 -18.21 1.08
C VAL A 198 -0.74 -17.22 1.25
N VAL A 199 -0.53 -16.39 0.22
CA VAL A 199 0.47 -15.32 0.24
C VAL A 199 -0.24 -14.00 -0.06
N ASN A 200 0.02 -12.98 0.76
CA ASN A 200 -0.58 -11.65 0.62
C ASN A 200 0.53 -10.58 0.63
N TYR A 201 0.34 -9.47 -0.10
CA TYR A 201 1.14 -8.26 0.13
C TYR A 201 0.74 -7.62 1.46
N GLN A 202 1.69 -6.95 2.10
CA GLN A 202 1.45 -6.09 3.26
C GLN A 202 1.23 -4.62 2.87
#